data_AF-A0A2A4W5M8-F1
#
_entry.id   AF-A0A2A4W5M8-F1
#
_cell.length_a   1.000
_cell.length_b   1.000
_cell.length_c   1.000
_cell.angle_alpha   90.00
_cell.angle_beta   90.00
_cell.angle_gamma   90.00
#
_symmetry.space_group_name_H-M   'P 1'
#
loop_
_entity.id
_entity.type
_entity.pdbx_description
1 polymer ?
#
loop_
_entity_poly.entity_id
_entity_poly.type
_entity_poly.pdbx_seq_one_letter_code
_entity_poly.pdbx_strand_id
1 'polypeptide(L)'
;MRVELTGAEEANVVPGANVNYYLPVGDEEVFLNPYIGKTFQLEFGGQINCSHCGKKTNKSFSQGYCFPCMRKLAQCDMCIMKPETCHYHLGTCREPEWGQSNCFVPHYVYLSNTSGLKVGITRHTQIPIRWIDQGATQATIIYKVATRQQSGMVEMAFKDLIADKTNWRTMLKENQPDRDLHSEASKLKSQLSSSIDKVIEIYDKSLTENDTTNRAASNQPEIEATNSEVVNIHYPVLEFP
;
A
#
# COMPACT_ATOMS: atom_id res chain seq x y z
N MET A 1 -1.57 7.48 -13.12
CA MET A 1 -1.60 6.25 -13.94
C MET A 1 -2.55 5.29 -13.26
N ARG A 2 -3.60 4.85 -13.96
CA ARG A 2 -4.52 3.83 -13.46
C ARG A 2 -4.02 2.47 -13.96
N VAL A 3 -4.17 1.46 -13.12
CA VAL A 3 -3.71 0.10 -13.40
C VAL A 3 -4.80 -0.87 -13.00
N GLU A 4 -5.00 -1.90 -13.81
CA GLU A 4 -5.96 -2.97 -13.55
C GLU A 4 -5.43 -4.31 -14.08
N LEU A 5 -6.07 -5.41 -13.67
CA LEU A 5 -5.82 -6.74 -14.23
C LEU A 5 -6.95 -7.10 -15.19
N THR A 6 -6.63 -7.80 -16.28
CA THR A 6 -7.65 -8.27 -17.24
C THR A 6 -8.69 -9.15 -16.53
N GLY A 7 -9.98 -8.84 -16.69
CA GLY A 7 -11.07 -9.63 -16.09
C GLY A 7 -11.28 -9.45 -14.59
N ALA A 8 -10.66 -8.44 -13.95
CA ALA A 8 -10.90 -8.11 -12.55
C ALA A 8 -12.22 -7.33 -12.38
N GLU A 9 -13.36 -8.03 -12.40
CA GLU A 9 -14.57 -7.53 -11.75
C GLU A 9 -14.52 -7.90 -10.26
N GLU A 10 -14.74 -6.91 -9.39
CA GLU A 10 -14.79 -6.97 -7.92
C GLU A 10 -14.09 -8.18 -7.25
N ALA A 11 -12.87 -7.94 -6.76
CA ALA A 11 -12.10 -8.81 -5.86
C ALA A 11 -11.78 -10.24 -6.34
N ASN A 12 -12.23 -10.68 -7.52
CA ASN A 12 -11.86 -11.96 -8.10
C ASN A 12 -10.82 -11.77 -9.19
N VAL A 13 -9.54 -11.85 -8.81
CA VAL A 13 -8.44 -11.83 -9.78
C VAL A 13 -8.37 -13.19 -10.48
N VAL A 14 -8.55 -13.20 -11.79
CA VAL A 14 -8.40 -14.41 -12.61
C VAL A 14 -6.91 -14.80 -12.68
N PRO A 15 -6.54 -16.05 -12.37
CA PRO A 15 -5.18 -16.55 -12.58
C PRO A 15 -4.76 -16.39 -14.04
N GLY A 16 -3.63 -15.72 -14.31
CA GLY A 16 -3.15 -15.47 -15.67
C GLY A 16 -3.57 -14.12 -16.29
N ALA A 17 -4.21 -13.23 -15.52
CA ALA A 17 -4.56 -11.89 -15.98
C ALA A 17 -3.33 -11.02 -16.26
N ASN A 18 -3.35 -10.30 -17.38
CA ASN A 18 -2.32 -9.33 -17.74
C ASN A 18 -2.60 -7.96 -17.11
N VAL A 19 -1.53 -7.27 -16.72
CA VAL A 19 -1.62 -5.88 -16.27
C VAL A 19 -1.96 -4.93 -17.42
N ASN A 20 -2.98 -4.10 -17.21
CA ASN A 20 -3.37 -3.02 -18.10
C ASN A 20 -3.02 -1.66 -17.49
N TYR A 21 -2.38 -0.81 -18.28
CA TYR A 21 -1.94 0.53 -17.89
C TYR A 21 -2.74 1.60 -18.61
N TYR A 22 -3.19 2.61 -17.87
CA TYR A 22 -3.88 3.77 -18.41
C TYR A 22 -3.22 5.06 -17.91
N LEU A 23 -2.94 5.97 -18.85
CA LEU A 23 -2.43 7.30 -18.56
C LEU A 23 -3.58 8.30 -18.57
N PRO A 24 -3.94 8.89 -17.41
CA PRO A 24 -4.88 10.00 -17.40
C PRO A 24 -4.22 11.25 -18.02
N VAL A 25 -4.89 11.87 -18.99
CA VAL A 25 -4.47 13.10 -19.68
C VAL A 25 -5.67 14.05 -19.71
N GLY A 26 -5.72 14.98 -18.75
CA GLY A 26 -6.92 15.80 -18.55
C GLY A 26 -8.10 14.91 -18.15
N ASP A 27 -9.18 14.98 -18.93
CA ASP A 27 -10.40 14.19 -18.72
C ASP A 27 -10.40 12.86 -19.49
N GLU A 28 -9.35 12.58 -20.28
CA GLU A 28 -9.22 11.36 -21.06
C GLU A 28 -8.30 10.32 -20.39
N GLU A 29 -8.52 9.04 -20.69
CA GLU A 29 -7.63 7.95 -20.30
C GLU A 29 -7.05 7.25 -21.55
N VAL A 30 -5.73 7.26 -21.67
CA VAL A 30 -5.02 6.60 -22.77
C VAL A 30 -4.62 5.19 -22.35
N PHE A 31 -5.12 4.16 -23.03
CA PHE A 31 -4.67 2.78 -22.85
C PHE A 31 -3.24 2.61 -23.39
N LEU A 32 -2.29 2.33 -22.49
CA LEU A 32 -0.86 2.36 -22.78
C LEU A 32 -0.31 1.04 -23.33
N ASN A 33 -0.94 -0.12 -23.06
CA ASN A 33 -0.38 -1.42 -23.45
C ASN A 33 -0.01 -1.53 -24.95
N PRO A 34 -0.81 -1.03 -25.91
CA PRO A 34 -0.47 -1.09 -27.34
C PRO A 34 0.73 -0.23 -27.75
N TYR A 35 1.26 0.56 -26.82
CA TYR A 35 2.40 1.44 -27.03
C TYR A 35 3.66 0.98 -26.29
N ILE A 36 3.63 -0.18 -25.62
CA ILE A 36 4.82 -0.77 -25.01
C ILE A 36 5.87 -1.05 -26.11
N GLY A 37 7.13 -0.73 -25.81
CA GLY A 37 8.24 -0.81 -26.77
C GLY A 37 8.35 0.38 -27.73
N LYS A 38 7.39 1.32 -27.72
CA LYS A 38 7.46 2.56 -28.51
C LYS A 38 8.14 3.68 -27.71
N THR A 39 8.72 4.63 -28.43
CA THR A 39 9.33 5.83 -27.83
C THR A 39 8.28 6.90 -27.59
N PHE A 40 8.31 7.50 -26.40
CA PHE A 40 7.50 8.65 -26.05
C PHE A 40 8.37 9.87 -25.79
N GLN A 41 7.85 11.04 -26.16
CA GLN A 41 8.41 12.33 -25.77
C GLN A 41 7.39 13.04 -24.87
N LEU A 42 7.84 13.43 -23.68
CA LEU A 42 7.06 14.27 -22.76
C LEU A 42 7.76 15.61 -22.65
N GLU A 43 7.04 16.69 -22.95
CA GLU A 43 7.54 18.05 -22.81
C GLU A 43 6.84 18.74 -21.63
N PHE A 44 7.64 19.27 -20.71
CA PHE A 44 7.10 19.98 -19.55
C PHE A 44 6.82 21.44 -19.90
N GLY A 45 5.53 21.80 -19.99
CA GLY A 45 5.08 23.16 -20.33
C GLY A 45 5.33 24.25 -19.27
N GLY A 46 6.15 24.00 -18.25
CA GLY A 46 6.55 25.02 -17.26
C GLY A 46 5.50 25.34 -16.18
N GLN A 47 4.40 24.60 -16.11
CA GLN A 47 3.33 24.82 -15.14
C GLN A 47 3.16 23.63 -14.20
N ILE A 48 3.13 23.92 -12.90
CA ILE A 48 2.80 22.94 -11.85
C ILE A 48 1.54 23.41 -11.16
N ASN A 49 0.55 22.53 -11.03
CA ASN A 49 -0.68 22.78 -10.29
C ASN A 49 -0.73 21.89 -9.06
N CYS A 50 -1.21 22.43 -7.95
CA CYS A 50 -1.43 21.65 -6.73
C CYS A 50 -2.54 20.61 -6.96
N SER A 51 -2.29 19.33 -6.69
CA SER A 51 -3.28 18.25 -6.85
C SER A 51 -4.51 18.40 -5.95
N HIS A 52 -4.42 19.16 -4.86
CA HIS A 52 -5.56 19.39 -3.96
C HIS A 52 -6.38 20.63 -4.34
N CYS A 53 -5.73 21.78 -4.54
CA CYS A 53 -6.42 23.06 -4.70
C CYS A 53 -6.33 23.65 -6.12
N GLY A 54 -5.67 22.97 -7.06
CA GLY A 54 -5.52 23.41 -8.45
C GLY A 54 -4.63 24.63 -8.67
N LYS A 55 -4.23 25.36 -7.62
CA LYS A 55 -3.44 26.59 -7.75
C LYS A 55 -2.08 26.32 -8.38
N LYS A 56 -1.65 27.22 -9.27
CA LYS A 56 -0.30 27.24 -9.82
C LYS A 56 0.73 27.40 -8.69
N THR A 57 1.80 26.64 -8.75
CA THR A 57 2.92 26.68 -7.81
C THR A 57 4.24 26.55 -8.57
N ASN A 58 5.32 27.08 -7.99
CA ASN A 58 6.67 26.94 -8.58
C ASN A 58 7.34 25.62 -8.19
N LYS A 59 6.83 24.96 -7.14
CA LYS A 59 7.35 23.69 -6.61
C LYS A 59 6.20 22.78 -6.18
N SER A 60 6.41 21.49 -6.37
CA SER A 60 5.55 20.42 -5.85
C SER A 60 6.18 19.83 -4.58
N PHE A 61 5.33 19.53 -3.60
CA PHE A 61 5.71 18.91 -2.33
C PHE A 61 4.90 17.63 -2.13
N SER A 62 5.49 16.64 -1.47
CA SER A 62 4.85 15.33 -1.22
C SER A 62 4.26 14.74 -2.51
N GLN A 63 2.96 14.44 -2.53
CA GLN A 63 2.23 13.80 -3.64
C GLN A 63 1.62 14.82 -4.63
N GLY A 64 2.30 15.94 -4.92
CA GLY A 64 1.77 16.92 -5.88
C GLY A 64 1.20 18.21 -5.26
N TYR A 65 1.48 18.51 -3.99
CA TYR A 65 0.85 19.63 -3.29
C TYR A 65 1.66 20.91 -3.32
N CYS A 66 0.99 22.07 -3.24
CA CYS A 66 1.65 23.33 -2.91
C CYS A 66 1.98 23.40 -1.42
N PHE A 67 2.93 24.25 -1.04
CA PHE A 67 3.41 24.37 0.34
C PHE A 67 2.28 24.59 1.39
N PRO A 68 1.28 25.48 1.16
CA PRO A 68 0.16 25.63 2.09
C PRO A 68 -0.67 24.35 2.28
N CYS A 69 -0.90 23.59 1.22
CA CYS A 69 -1.65 22.33 1.30
C CYS A 69 -0.83 21.27 2.03
N MET A 70 0.46 21.14 1.72
CA MET A 70 1.36 20.18 2.39
C MET A 70 1.40 20.39 3.91
N ARG A 71 1.34 21.64 4.38
CA ARG A 71 1.31 21.96 5.82
C ARG A 71 -0.03 21.70 6.49
N LYS A 72 -1.15 21.76 5.76
CA LYS A 72 -2.50 21.69 6.32
C LYS A 72 -3.11 20.30 6.26
N LEU A 73 -2.85 19.55 5.19
CA LEU A 73 -3.57 18.32 4.92
C LEU A 73 -2.98 17.14 5.71
N ALA A 74 -3.84 16.31 6.28
CA ALA A 74 -3.47 15.11 7.04
C ALA A 74 -2.86 14.04 6.13
N GLN A 75 -3.25 13.97 4.85
CA GLN A 75 -2.63 13.10 3.85
C GLN A 75 -1.14 13.40 3.57
N CYS A 76 -0.61 14.52 4.12
CA CYS A 76 0.81 14.88 4.07
C CYS A 76 1.53 14.62 5.40
N ASP A 77 0.87 14.04 6.40
CA ASP A 77 1.49 13.73 7.68
C ASP A 77 2.51 12.59 7.57
N MET A 78 3.46 12.57 8.51
CA MET A 78 4.45 11.50 8.58
C MET A 78 3.82 10.13 8.80
N CYS A 79 2.69 10.05 9.50
CA CYS A 79 1.96 8.81 9.68
C CYS A 79 1.42 8.25 8.36
N ILE A 80 1.34 9.04 7.28
CA ILE A 80 1.02 8.54 5.94
C ILE A 80 2.17 7.73 5.34
N MET A 81 3.41 8.07 5.65
CA MET A 81 4.57 7.28 5.22
C MET A 81 4.93 6.18 6.22
N LYS A 82 4.62 6.39 7.50
CA LYS A 82 4.95 5.53 8.64
C LYS A 82 3.71 5.27 9.50
N PRO A 83 2.80 4.38 9.09
CA PRO A 83 1.50 4.23 9.74
C PRO A 83 1.55 3.92 11.24
N GLU A 84 2.60 3.24 11.69
CA GLU A 84 2.87 2.97 13.11
C GLU A 84 2.98 4.25 13.95
N THR A 85 3.35 5.39 13.34
CA THR A 85 3.47 6.71 13.98
C THR A 85 2.18 7.53 13.96
N CYS A 86 1.03 6.90 13.77
CA CYS A 86 -0.26 7.58 13.82
C CYS A 86 -0.45 8.34 15.14
N HIS A 87 -0.72 9.64 15.04
CA HIS A 87 -0.84 10.57 16.16
C HIS A 87 -2.29 10.97 16.45
N TYR A 88 -3.27 10.26 15.86
CA TYR A 88 -4.69 10.59 16.00
C TYR A 88 -5.16 10.60 17.46
N HIS A 89 -4.73 9.60 18.24
CA HIS A 89 -5.06 9.49 19.67
C HIS A 89 -4.52 10.64 20.52
N LEU A 90 -3.52 11.38 20.02
CA LEU A 90 -2.96 12.57 20.69
C LEU A 90 -3.80 13.84 20.42
N GLY A 91 -4.85 13.76 19.60
CA GLY A 91 -5.66 14.92 19.21
C GLY A 91 -4.95 15.89 18.26
N THR A 92 -3.78 15.52 17.72
CA THR A 92 -2.95 16.38 16.87
C THR A 92 -3.17 16.16 15.37
N CYS A 93 -4.09 15.27 14.97
CA CYS A 93 -4.45 15.06 13.57
C CYS A 93 -4.91 16.36 12.92
N ARG A 94 -4.32 16.73 11.79
CA ARG A 94 -4.63 18.00 11.11
C ARG A 94 -6.07 18.05 10.59
N GLU A 95 -6.62 16.90 10.24
CA GLU A 95 -7.99 16.72 9.74
C GLU A 95 -8.59 15.47 10.41
N PRO A 96 -9.15 15.58 11.64
CA PRO A 96 -9.64 14.42 12.39
C PRO A 96 -10.74 13.63 11.66
N GLU A 97 -11.69 14.32 11.02
CA GLU A 97 -12.76 13.65 10.24
C GLU A 97 -12.18 12.82 9.08
N TRP A 98 -11.17 13.36 8.39
CA TRP A 98 -10.43 12.63 7.35
C TRP A 98 -9.68 11.43 7.94
N GLY A 99 -9.09 11.60 9.14
CA GLY A 99 -8.45 10.53 9.89
C GLY A 99 -9.41 9.37 10.14
N GLN A 100 -10.63 9.66 10.61
CA GLN A 100 -11.67 8.65 10.85
C GLN A 100 -11.97 7.83 9.59
N SER A 101 -12.13 8.48 8.44
CA SER A 101 -12.48 7.79 7.18
C SER A 101 -11.31 7.10 6.48
N ASN A 102 -10.05 7.41 6.82
CA ASN A 102 -8.87 6.90 6.10
C ASN A 102 -7.91 6.07 6.96
N CYS A 103 -7.79 6.38 8.25
CA CYS A 103 -6.93 5.68 9.19
C CYS A 103 -7.68 4.57 9.94
N PHE A 104 -8.97 4.75 10.21
CA PHE A 104 -9.81 3.82 10.98
C PHE A 104 -10.74 3.02 10.07
N VAL A 105 -10.15 2.44 9.03
CA VAL A 105 -10.80 1.51 8.11
C VAL A 105 -9.95 0.24 7.99
N PRO A 106 -10.54 -0.90 7.59
CA PRO A 106 -9.79 -2.13 7.42
C PRO A 106 -8.60 -1.96 6.48
N HIS A 107 -7.43 -2.40 6.96
CA HIS A 107 -6.20 -2.48 6.20
C HIS A 107 -5.73 -3.93 6.11
N TYR A 108 -4.88 -4.20 5.12
CA TYR A 108 -4.42 -5.52 4.79
C TYR A 108 -2.90 -5.53 4.78
N VAL A 109 -2.32 -6.49 5.48
CA VAL A 109 -0.90 -6.82 5.41
C VAL A 109 -0.76 -7.98 4.43
N TYR A 110 0.11 -7.82 3.45
CA TYR A 110 0.32 -8.81 2.40
C TYR A 110 1.78 -9.20 2.29
N LEU A 111 2.02 -10.41 1.79
CA LEU A 111 3.32 -10.91 1.38
C LEU A 111 3.36 -10.89 -0.16
N SER A 112 4.44 -10.38 -0.73
CA SER A 112 4.64 -10.32 -2.17
C SER A 112 6.01 -10.84 -2.58
N ASN A 113 6.06 -11.53 -3.71
CA ASN A 113 7.29 -11.87 -4.43
C ASN A 113 7.57 -10.76 -5.43
N THR A 114 8.69 -10.06 -5.27
CA THR A 114 9.19 -9.00 -6.18
C THR A 114 10.56 -9.42 -6.72
N SER A 115 11.65 -8.70 -6.42
CA SER A 115 13.02 -9.24 -6.50
C SER A 115 13.40 -10.09 -5.28
N GLY A 116 12.51 -10.16 -4.30
CA GLY A 116 12.57 -11.00 -3.10
C GLY A 116 11.22 -10.98 -2.37
N LEU A 117 11.14 -11.69 -1.25
CA LEU A 117 9.98 -11.61 -0.38
C LEU A 117 9.92 -10.24 0.28
N LYS A 118 8.73 -9.66 0.28
CA LYS A 118 8.45 -8.37 0.90
C LYS A 118 7.10 -8.42 1.60
N VAL A 119 7.03 -7.86 2.80
CA VAL A 119 5.77 -7.55 3.45
C VAL A 119 5.42 -6.09 3.16
N GLY A 120 4.16 -5.85 2.86
CA GLY A 120 3.63 -4.52 2.64
C GLY A 120 2.22 -4.37 3.18
N ILE A 121 1.75 -3.14 3.18
CA ILE A 121 0.41 -2.77 3.65
C ILE A 121 -0.38 -2.03 2.60
N THR A 122 -1.69 -2.23 2.62
CA THR A 122 -2.61 -1.59 1.69
C THR A 122 -4.03 -1.55 2.25
N ARG A 123 -4.92 -0.81 1.59
CA ARG A 123 -6.37 -0.84 1.85
C ARG A 123 -7.06 -1.68 0.78
N HIS A 124 -8.27 -2.16 1.06
CA HIS A 124 -9.03 -3.01 0.13
C HIS A 124 -9.08 -2.44 -1.30
N THR A 125 -9.41 -1.16 -1.43
CA THR A 125 -9.56 -0.47 -2.73
C THR A 125 -8.27 -0.28 -3.51
N GLN A 126 -7.12 -0.70 -2.97
CA GLN A 126 -5.82 -0.64 -3.63
C GLN A 126 -5.26 -2.03 -3.90
N ILE A 127 -6.04 -3.09 -3.66
CA ILE A 127 -5.71 -4.44 -4.09
C ILE A 127 -6.35 -4.64 -5.48
N PRO A 128 -5.61 -5.06 -6.52
CA PRO A 128 -4.18 -5.41 -6.56
C PRO A 128 -3.25 -4.24 -6.97
N ILE A 129 -3.78 -3.04 -7.21
CA ILE A 129 -3.02 -1.86 -7.71
C ILE A 129 -1.68 -1.68 -6.98
N ARG A 130 -1.69 -1.72 -5.64
CA ARG A 130 -0.51 -1.51 -4.79
C ARG A 130 0.57 -2.57 -4.98
N TRP A 131 0.18 -3.80 -5.31
CA TRP A 131 1.11 -4.90 -5.60
C TRP A 131 1.81 -4.66 -6.93
N ILE A 132 1.05 -4.22 -7.93
CA ILE A 132 1.54 -3.91 -9.27
C ILE A 132 2.49 -2.71 -9.24
N ASP A 133 2.13 -1.64 -8.52
CA ASP A 133 2.99 -0.47 -8.32
C ASP A 133 4.34 -0.80 -7.66
N GLN A 134 4.42 -1.92 -6.96
CA GLN A 134 5.64 -2.39 -6.30
C GLN A 134 6.39 -3.46 -7.09
N GLY A 135 5.92 -3.82 -8.30
CA GLY A 135 6.56 -4.82 -9.15
C GLY A 135 6.43 -6.24 -8.62
N ALA A 136 5.35 -6.57 -7.91
CA ALA A 136 5.11 -7.93 -7.44
C ALA A 136 4.74 -8.85 -8.62
N THR A 137 5.35 -10.03 -8.71
CA THR A 137 4.95 -11.12 -9.62
C THR A 137 3.94 -12.05 -8.95
N GLN A 138 3.98 -12.14 -7.62
CA GLN A 138 3.01 -12.88 -6.82
C GLN A 138 2.68 -12.10 -5.56
N ALA A 139 1.44 -12.16 -5.09
CA ALA A 139 1.07 -11.60 -3.80
C ALA A 139 -0.06 -12.38 -3.13
N THR A 140 -0.06 -12.38 -1.80
CA THR A 140 -1.14 -12.93 -0.97
C THR A 140 -1.31 -12.10 0.29
N ILE A 141 -2.54 -11.93 0.74
CA ILE A 141 -2.87 -11.28 2.00
C ILE A 141 -2.58 -12.26 3.14
N ILE A 142 -1.90 -11.78 4.18
CA ILE A 142 -1.53 -12.57 5.36
C ILE A 142 -2.25 -12.13 6.63
N TYR A 143 -2.63 -10.86 6.73
CA TYR A 143 -3.46 -10.33 7.82
C TYR A 143 -4.46 -9.29 7.32
N LYS A 144 -5.61 -9.25 7.97
CA LYS A 144 -6.55 -8.12 7.97
C LYS A 144 -6.51 -7.48 9.35
N VAL A 145 -6.48 -6.15 9.39
CA VAL A 145 -6.42 -5.36 10.62
C VAL A 145 -7.43 -4.23 10.59
N ALA A 146 -7.86 -3.77 11.76
CA ALA A 146 -8.92 -2.77 11.89
C ALA A 146 -8.49 -1.37 11.49
N THR A 147 -7.21 -1.03 11.69
CA THR A 147 -6.70 0.32 11.44
C THR A 147 -5.41 0.32 10.64
N ARG A 148 -5.18 1.45 9.98
CA ARG A 148 -3.94 1.76 9.28
C ARG A 148 -2.72 1.70 10.20
N GLN A 149 -2.86 2.16 11.45
CA GLN A 149 -1.78 2.13 12.43
C GLN A 149 -1.37 0.70 12.78
N GLN A 150 -2.36 -0.17 13.05
CA GLN A 150 -2.10 -1.60 13.29
C GLN A 150 -1.37 -2.24 12.11
N SER A 151 -1.74 -1.88 10.87
CA SER A 151 -1.05 -2.42 9.69
C SER A 151 0.44 -2.05 9.68
N GLY A 152 0.79 -0.81 10.05
CA GLY A 152 2.19 -0.38 10.15
C GLY A 152 2.93 -1.07 11.29
N MET A 153 2.29 -1.29 12.44
CA MET A 153 2.89 -2.04 13.55
C MET A 153 3.19 -3.49 13.15
N VAL A 154 2.26 -4.15 12.47
CA VAL A 154 2.45 -5.51 11.96
C VAL A 154 3.54 -5.56 10.89
N GLU A 155 3.56 -4.60 9.95
CA GLU A 155 4.61 -4.48 8.93
C GLU A 155 6.00 -4.31 9.56
N MET A 156 6.12 -3.44 10.57
CA MET A 156 7.36 -3.24 11.32
C MET A 156 7.81 -4.52 12.03
N ALA A 157 6.87 -5.27 12.61
CA ALA A 157 7.17 -6.55 13.27
C ALA A 157 7.72 -7.59 12.25
N PHE A 158 7.22 -7.59 11.01
CA PHE A 158 7.76 -8.45 9.94
C PHE A 158 9.12 -7.99 9.39
N LYS A 159 9.40 -6.68 9.43
CA LYS A 159 10.63 -6.12 8.86
C LYS A 159 11.90 -6.70 9.51
N ASP A 160 11.85 -7.04 10.79
CA ASP A 160 12.98 -7.64 11.50
C ASP A 160 13.23 -9.10 11.10
N LEU A 161 12.21 -9.79 10.54
CA LEU A 161 12.30 -11.19 10.10
C LEU A 161 12.68 -11.32 8.62
N ILE A 162 12.30 -10.34 7.80
CA ILE A 162 12.57 -10.35 6.36
C ILE A 162 13.84 -9.56 6.09
N ALA A 163 14.91 -10.25 5.73
CA ALA A 163 16.14 -9.61 5.29
C ALA A 163 15.84 -8.68 4.10
N ASP A 164 15.91 -7.37 4.31
CA ASP A 164 15.66 -6.34 3.29
C ASP A 164 16.75 -6.40 2.21
N LYS A 165 16.54 -7.28 1.24
CA LYS A 165 17.37 -7.40 0.02
C LYS A 165 16.50 -7.16 -1.21
N THR A 166 15.70 -6.10 -1.19
CA THR A 166 15.02 -5.65 -2.41
C THR A 166 16.06 -5.04 -3.37
N ASN A 167 16.69 -5.88 -4.19
CA ASN A 167 17.56 -5.38 -5.26
C ASN A 167 16.68 -5.00 -6.45
N TRP A 168 16.30 -3.73 -6.54
CA TRP A 168 15.49 -3.21 -7.64
C TRP A 168 16.14 -3.44 -9.02
N ARG A 169 17.47 -3.58 -9.10
CA ARG A 169 18.16 -3.91 -10.35
C ARG A 169 17.87 -5.34 -10.80
N THR A 170 17.64 -6.26 -9.87
CA THR A 170 17.30 -7.65 -10.20
C THR A 170 15.87 -7.77 -10.73
N MET A 171 14.95 -6.94 -10.20
CA MET A 171 13.55 -6.86 -10.69
C MET A 171 13.47 -6.46 -12.18
N LEU A 172 14.42 -5.65 -12.66
CA LEU A 172 14.45 -5.17 -14.05
C LEU A 172 15.20 -6.09 -15.01
N LYS A 173 15.87 -7.14 -14.51
CA LYS A 173 16.76 -8.00 -15.31
C LYS A 173 16.19 -9.36 -15.65
N GLU A 174 15.34 -9.90 -14.80
CA GLU A 174 14.74 -11.22 -14.99
C GLU A 174 13.45 -11.34 -14.18
N ASN A 175 12.53 -12.18 -14.64
CA ASN A 175 11.44 -12.66 -13.79
C ASN A 175 12.03 -13.53 -12.69
N GLN A 176 11.76 -13.18 -11.43
CA GLN A 176 12.09 -14.07 -10.33
C GLN A 176 11.26 -15.35 -10.43
N PRO A 177 11.82 -16.51 -10.07
CA PRO A 177 11.05 -17.73 -10.01
C PRO A 177 9.93 -17.59 -8.99
N ASP A 178 8.81 -18.25 -9.30
CA ASP A 178 7.68 -18.34 -8.39
C ASP A 178 8.11 -18.97 -7.06
N ARG A 179 7.51 -18.50 -5.99
CA ARG A 179 7.71 -18.97 -4.62
C ARG A 179 6.40 -19.50 -4.08
N ASP A 180 6.50 -20.49 -3.20
CA ASP A 180 5.37 -20.92 -2.39
C ASP A 180 5.07 -19.88 -1.30
N LEU A 181 4.27 -18.86 -1.65
CA LEU A 181 3.93 -17.79 -0.73
C LEU A 181 3.13 -18.28 0.49
N HIS A 182 2.39 -19.40 0.40
CA HIS A 182 1.66 -19.94 1.53
C HIS A 182 2.60 -20.54 2.57
N SER A 183 3.61 -21.31 2.12
CA SER A 183 4.64 -21.85 2.98
C SER A 183 5.46 -20.75 3.64
N GLU A 184 5.88 -19.74 2.87
CA GLU A 184 6.63 -18.60 3.39
C GLU A 184 5.80 -17.76 4.38
N ALA A 185 4.54 -17.49 4.08
CA ALA A 185 3.63 -16.81 5.00
C ALA A 185 3.46 -17.60 6.31
N SER A 186 3.30 -18.92 6.24
CA SER A 186 3.14 -19.78 7.42
C SER A 186 4.39 -19.78 8.32
N LYS A 187 5.58 -19.84 7.73
CA LYS A 187 6.86 -19.72 8.46
C LYS A 187 7.00 -18.35 9.12
N LEU A 188 6.68 -17.29 8.40
CA LEU A 188 6.76 -15.93 8.91
C LEU A 188 5.77 -15.70 10.07
N LYS A 189 4.53 -16.18 9.93
CA LYS A 189 3.51 -16.09 10.99
C LYS A 189 3.93 -16.85 12.26
N SER A 190 4.51 -18.05 12.12
CA SER A 190 4.93 -18.83 13.29
C SER A 190 6.07 -18.15 14.06
N GLN A 191 7.06 -17.60 13.34
CA GLN A 191 8.16 -16.82 13.93
C GLN A 191 7.68 -15.54 14.62
N LEU A 192 6.61 -14.92 14.12
CA LEU A 192 6.11 -13.63 14.62
C LEU A 192 5.05 -13.74 15.73
N SER A 193 4.60 -14.94 16.09
CA SER A 193 3.55 -15.16 17.10
C SER A 193 3.71 -14.28 18.35
N SER A 194 4.86 -14.35 19.02
CA SER A 194 5.15 -13.53 20.21
C SER A 194 5.28 -12.01 19.96
N SER A 195 5.56 -11.59 18.73
CA SER A 195 5.65 -10.17 18.37
C SER A 195 4.28 -9.59 18.02
N ILE A 196 3.38 -10.39 17.44
CA ILE A 196 1.99 -9.98 17.21
C ILE A 196 1.27 -9.76 18.54
N ASP A 197 1.48 -10.62 19.53
CA ASP A 197 0.93 -10.43 20.88
C ASP A 197 1.36 -9.09 21.47
N LYS A 198 2.62 -8.69 21.28
CA LYS A 198 3.13 -7.38 21.71
C LYS A 198 2.48 -6.23 20.94
N VAL A 199 2.23 -6.40 19.63
CA VAL A 199 1.51 -5.39 18.83
C VAL A 199 0.11 -5.18 19.37
N ILE A 200 -0.60 -6.27 19.71
CA ILE A 200 -1.92 -6.23 20.34
C ILE A 200 -1.83 -5.52 21.69
N GLU A 201 -0.88 -5.89 22.54
CA GLU A 201 -0.70 -5.30 23.87
C GLU A 201 -0.39 -3.79 23.82
N ILE A 202 0.51 -3.37 22.93
CA ILE A 202 0.86 -1.95 22.73
C ILE A 202 -0.36 -1.17 22.26
N TYR A 203 -1.13 -1.74 21.32
CA TYR A 203 -2.35 -1.13 20.83
C TYR A 203 -3.39 -0.97 21.94
N ASP A 204 -3.66 -2.02 22.72
CA ASP A 204 -4.61 -1.98 23.82
C ASP A 204 -4.23 -0.92 24.87
N LYS A 205 -2.93 -0.83 25.22
CA LYS A 205 -2.41 0.21 26.13
C LYS A 205 -2.67 1.61 25.60
N SER A 206 -2.42 1.84 24.30
CA SER A 206 -2.64 3.15 23.67
C SER A 206 -4.09 3.63 23.71
N LEU A 207 -5.06 2.70 23.74
CA LEU A 207 -6.48 3.00 23.92
C LEU A 207 -6.84 3.33 25.37
N THR A 208 -6.24 2.62 26.34
CA THR A 208 -6.57 2.79 27.77
C THR A 208 -6.09 4.11 28.39
N GLU A 209 -5.00 4.70 27.87
CA GLU A 209 -4.41 5.91 28.46
C GLU A 209 -5.08 7.22 28.02
N ASN A 210 -5.83 7.23 26.91
CA ASN A 210 -6.32 8.48 26.29
C ASN A 210 -7.84 8.55 26.06
N ASP A 211 -8.61 7.50 26.36
CA ASP A 211 -10.04 7.44 26.02
C ASP A 211 -10.97 7.37 27.24
N THR A 212 -11.24 8.53 27.86
CA THR A 212 -12.32 8.67 28.87
C THR A 212 -13.64 9.18 28.26
N THR A 213 -13.72 9.48 26.96
CA THR A 213 -14.89 10.20 26.41
C THR A 213 -15.54 9.60 25.16
N ASN A 214 -15.01 8.54 24.51
CA ASN A 214 -15.70 7.90 23.38
C ASN A 214 -15.71 6.37 23.46
N ARG A 215 -16.21 5.84 24.59
CA ARG A 215 -16.67 4.44 24.68
C ARG A 215 -18.04 4.26 24.01
N ALA A 216 -18.10 4.32 22.69
CA ALA A 216 -19.28 3.84 21.96
C ALA A 216 -18.89 3.36 20.55
N ALA A 217 -18.92 2.02 20.38
CA ALA A 217 -18.55 1.22 19.20
C ALA A 217 -17.04 1.13 18.93
N SER A 218 -16.35 0.00 19.03
CA SER A 218 -16.74 -1.41 18.89
C SER A 218 -15.57 -2.32 19.30
N ASN A 219 -15.86 -3.53 19.78
CA ASN A 219 -14.91 -4.62 20.04
C ASN A 219 -13.89 -4.87 18.91
N GLN A 220 -12.69 -4.28 18.89
CA GLN A 220 -11.60 -4.77 18.05
C GLN A 220 -10.23 -4.56 18.69
N PRO A 221 -9.49 -5.66 18.87
CA PRO A 221 -8.31 -5.82 18.04
C PRO A 221 -8.46 -7.11 17.23
N GLU A 222 -9.14 -7.01 16.10
CA GLU A 222 -9.19 -8.13 15.15
C GLU A 222 -7.98 -8.00 14.22
N ILE A 223 -6.81 -8.40 14.72
CA ILE A 223 -5.70 -8.80 13.85
C ILE A 223 -6.02 -10.22 13.39
N GLU A 224 -6.69 -10.32 12.25
CA GLU A 224 -7.16 -11.59 11.71
C GLU A 224 -6.10 -12.15 10.77
N ALA A 225 -5.48 -13.27 11.16
CA ALA A 225 -4.63 -14.01 10.24
C ALA A 225 -5.49 -14.57 9.11
N THR A 226 -5.11 -14.30 7.86
CA THR A 226 -5.83 -14.80 6.68
C THR A 226 -4.91 -15.59 5.77
N ASN A 227 -5.48 -16.53 5.03
CA ASN A 227 -4.78 -17.30 4.00
C ASN A 227 -5.53 -17.10 2.67
N SER A 228 -5.42 -15.91 2.09
CA SER A 228 -6.01 -15.65 0.78
C SER A 228 -5.28 -16.39 -0.33
N GLU A 229 -5.95 -16.60 -1.46
CA GLU A 229 -5.32 -17.15 -2.65
C GLU A 229 -4.11 -16.32 -3.09
N VAL A 230 -3.13 -16.98 -3.70
CA VAL A 230 -1.99 -16.33 -4.33
C VAL A 230 -2.41 -15.76 -5.66
N VAL A 231 -2.28 -14.45 -5.80
CA VAL A 231 -2.49 -13.76 -7.06
C VAL A 231 -1.17 -13.71 -7.81
N ASN A 232 -1.14 -14.35 -8.99
CA ASN A 232 -0.02 -14.23 -9.94
C ASN A 232 -0.27 -13.04 -10.87
N ILE A 233 0.76 -12.21 -11.06
CA ILE A 233 0.69 -10.96 -11.81
C ILE A 233 1.61 -11.08 -13.03
N HIS A 234 1.02 -10.98 -14.22
CA HIS A 234 1.75 -11.03 -15.48
C HIS A 234 1.84 -9.63 -16.09
N TYR A 235 3.07 -9.15 -16.22
CA TYR A 235 3.34 -7.85 -16.83
C TYR A 235 3.47 -7.99 -18.35
N PRO A 236 2.93 -7.04 -19.13
CA PRO A 236 3.08 -7.02 -20.59
C PRO A 236 4.48 -6.57 -21.03
N VAL A 237 5.54 -7.18 -20.47
CA VAL A 237 6.94 -6.90 -20.83
C VAL A 237 7.30 -7.72 -22.06
N LEU A 238 7.89 -7.09 -23.08
CA LEU A 238 8.27 -7.75 -24.33
C LEU A 238 9.63 -8.45 -24.21
N GLU A 239 10.61 -7.78 -23.59
CA GLU A 239 11.97 -8.30 -23.34
C GLU A 239 12.52 -7.67 -22.05
N PHE A 240 13.33 -8.42 -21.30
CA PHE A 240 14.13 -7.87 -20.19
C PHE A 240 15.48 -7.39 -20.75
N PRO A 241 16.00 -6.23 -20.30
CA PRO A 241 17.31 -5.71 -20.70
C PRO A 241 18.50 -6.53 -20.18
#